data_AF-A0A8V0ZCH2-F1
#
_entry.id   AF-A0A8V0ZCH2-F1
#
_cell.length_a   1.000
_cell.length_b   1.000
_cell.length_c   1.000
_cell.angle_alpha   90.00
_cell.angle_beta   90.00
_cell.angle_gamma   90.00
#
_symmetry.space_group_name_H-M   'P 1'
#
loop_
_entity.id
_entity.type
_entity.pdbx_description
1 polymer ?
#
loop_
_entity_poly.entity_id
_entity_poly.type
_entity_poly.pdbx_seq_one_letter_code
_entity_poly.pdbx_strand_id
1 'polypeptide(L)'
;MKFTIVATVLLGLVLTPALSQFQYQDVKVNRRQYPRTITINVGLGFQTLTVNRNALVAIIEANSAENAWTTVWNYGTGYIATKLVREGVCYVSPMDRVVMPALDSIAVLAEQTNNVKGESVLPRSIRYVVSRRQARELRTYGNDIFALCSGLPTFIAFEESQPEGGNQIFYNQDACYRLDVLNLLGIEYCRAGKV
;
A
#
# COMPACT_ATOMS: atom_id res chain seq x y z
N MET A 1 -52.88 -15.87 -58.47
CA MET A 1 -52.29 -15.60 -57.14
C MET A 1 -50.83 -16.02 -57.16
N LYS A 2 -49.89 -15.08 -56.97
CA LYS A 2 -48.50 -15.32 -56.56
C LYS A 2 -47.96 -13.99 -55.99
N PHE A 3 -47.88 -13.91 -54.67
CA PHE A 3 -47.15 -12.88 -53.93
C PHE A 3 -45.81 -13.48 -53.51
N THR A 4 -44.69 -12.79 -53.72
CA THR A 4 -43.54 -12.79 -52.79
C THR A 4 -42.47 -11.77 -53.26
N ILE A 5 -42.38 -10.62 -52.61
CA ILE A 5 -41.55 -10.23 -51.44
C ILE A 5 -40.17 -9.70 -51.87
N VAL A 6 -40.06 -8.37 -51.74
CA VAL A 6 -38.83 -7.57 -51.80
C VAL A 6 -38.04 -7.81 -50.52
N ALA A 7 -36.80 -8.26 -50.64
CA ALA A 7 -35.88 -8.37 -49.52
C ALA A 7 -35.22 -7.02 -49.25
N THR A 8 -35.57 -6.38 -48.13
CA THR A 8 -34.87 -5.21 -47.59
C THR A 8 -33.63 -5.68 -46.83
N VAL A 9 -32.46 -5.17 -47.24
CA VAL A 9 -31.19 -5.40 -46.55
C VAL A 9 -31.09 -4.39 -45.40
N LEU A 10 -31.26 -4.86 -44.15
CA LEU A 10 -30.91 -4.09 -42.96
C LEU A 10 -29.38 -4.12 -42.78
N LEU A 11 -28.75 -2.96 -42.89
CA LEU A 11 -27.35 -2.74 -42.55
C LEU A 11 -27.21 -2.78 -41.02
N GLY A 12 -26.70 -3.89 -40.48
CA GLY A 12 -26.33 -3.98 -39.07
C GLY A 12 -25.04 -3.21 -38.81
N LEU A 13 -25.14 -2.05 -38.14
CA LEU A 13 -23.98 -1.37 -37.56
C LEU A 13 -23.53 -2.16 -36.33
N VAL A 14 -22.52 -3.01 -36.49
CA VAL A 14 -21.85 -3.67 -35.37
C VAL A 14 -20.93 -2.65 -34.72
N LEU A 15 -21.37 -2.05 -33.61
CA LEU A 15 -20.50 -1.31 -32.71
C LEU A 15 -19.62 -2.34 -31.98
N THR A 16 -18.39 -2.53 -32.46
CA THR A 16 -17.36 -3.23 -31.68
C THR A 16 -17.08 -2.41 -30.42
N PRO A 17 -17.12 -2.99 -29.21
CA PRO A 17 -16.57 -2.31 -28.05
C PRO A 17 -15.07 -2.14 -28.30
N ALA A 18 -14.61 -0.89 -28.41
CA ALA A 18 -13.21 -0.55 -28.34
C ALA A 18 -12.72 -0.89 -26.92
N LEU A 19 -12.23 -2.11 -26.75
CA LEU A 19 -11.37 -2.45 -25.63
C LEU A 19 -10.16 -1.53 -25.72
N SER A 20 -10.11 -0.56 -24.81
CA SER A 20 -8.96 0.30 -24.59
C SER A 20 -7.76 -0.58 -24.24
N GLN A 21 -6.95 -0.88 -25.25
CA GLN A 21 -5.56 -1.25 -25.04
C GLN A 21 -4.90 0.00 -24.45
N PHE A 22 -4.88 0.11 -23.12
CA PHE A 22 -3.90 0.94 -22.45
C PHE A 22 -2.54 0.39 -22.86
N GLN A 23 -1.97 0.97 -23.92
CA GLN A 23 -0.59 0.78 -24.29
C GLN A 23 0.23 1.31 -23.13
N TYR A 24 0.65 0.40 -22.27
CA TYR A 24 1.69 0.64 -21.29
C TYR A 24 2.93 1.03 -22.10
N GLN A 25 3.20 2.33 -22.21
CA GLN A 25 4.46 2.79 -22.76
C GLN A 25 5.55 2.19 -21.87
N ASP A 26 6.33 1.28 -22.43
CA ASP A 26 7.52 0.69 -21.82
C ASP A 26 8.52 1.84 -21.62
N VAL A 27 8.37 2.58 -20.52
CA VAL A 27 9.45 3.41 -20.02
C VAL A 27 10.59 2.43 -19.84
N LYS A 28 11.68 2.60 -20.60
CA LYS A 28 12.93 1.85 -20.44
C LYS A 28 13.55 2.22 -19.09
N VAL A 29 12.91 1.80 -18.01
CA VAL A 29 13.48 1.79 -16.67
C VAL A 29 14.62 0.79 -16.73
N ASN A 30 15.81 1.23 -16.35
CA ASN A 30 16.99 0.39 -16.30
C ASN A 30 16.76 -0.70 -15.21
N ARG A 31 16.15 -1.83 -15.58
CA ARG A 31 15.69 -2.91 -14.68
C ARG A 31 16.83 -3.57 -13.87
N ARG A 32 18.07 -3.11 -14.00
CA ARG A 32 19.27 -3.67 -13.36
C ARG A 32 19.87 -2.81 -12.24
N GLN A 33 19.34 -1.62 -11.95
CA GLN A 33 19.88 -0.76 -10.91
C GLN A 33 19.05 -0.88 -9.62
N TYR A 34 19.48 -1.76 -8.72
CA TYR A 34 18.95 -1.90 -7.37
C TYR A 34 20.05 -1.65 -6.33
N PRO A 35 19.76 -0.93 -5.21
CA PRO A 35 18.44 -0.40 -4.85
C PRO A 35 17.99 0.75 -5.77
N ARG A 36 16.68 0.80 -6.06
CA ARG A 36 16.05 1.90 -6.81
C ARG A 36 15.39 2.84 -5.82
N THR A 37 15.78 4.10 -5.83
CA THR A 37 15.18 5.13 -4.98
C THR A 37 14.46 6.15 -5.82
N ILE A 38 13.22 6.48 -5.46
CA ILE A 38 12.39 7.49 -6.11
C ILE A 38 11.72 8.40 -5.06
N THR A 39 11.46 9.64 -5.43
CA THR A 39 10.79 10.63 -4.57
C THR A 39 9.43 10.99 -5.16
N ILE A 40 8.40 10.94 -4.33
CA ILE A 40 7.00 11.14 -4.70
C ILE A 40 6.43 12.30 -3.88
N ASN A 41 5.70 13.22 -4.52
CA ASN A 41 4.97 14.26 -3.79
C ASN A 41 3.68 13.66 -3.23
N VAL A 42 3.43 13.85 -1.94
CA VAL A 42 2.23 13.34 -1.25
C VAL A 42 1.66 14.47 -0.41
N GLY A 43 0.47 14.94 -0.78
CA GLY A 43 -0.12 16.16 -0.19
C GLY A 43 0.82 17.37 -0.34
N LEU A 44 1.14 18.01 0.80
CA LEU A 44 2.07 19.14 0.86
C LEU A 44 3.53 18.72 1.14
N GLY A 45 3.80 17.41 1.25
CA GLY A 45 5.12 16.87 1.56
C GLY A 45 5.66 15.97 0.46
N PHE A 46 6.74 15.26 0.79
CA PHE A 46 7.34 14.26 -0.09
C PHE A 46 7.63 12.97 0.66
N GLN A 47 7.67 11.88 -0.08
CA GLN A 47 8.05 10.56 0.38
C GLN A 47 9.16 10.00 -0.48
N THR A 48 10.04 9.24 0.13
CA THR A 48 11.10 8.52 -0.58
C THR A 48 10.79 7.03 -0.52
N LEU A 49 10.67 6.39 -1.69
CA LEU A 49 10.56 4.95 -1.82
C LEU A 49 11.93 4.39 -2.24
N THR A 50 12.45 3.45 -1.48
CA THR A 50 13.62 2.64 -1.83
C THR A 50 13.20 1.18 -2.01
N VAL A 51 13.42 0.63 -3.20
CA VAL A 51 13.13 -0.77 -3.54
C VAL A 51 14.44 -1.54 -3.64
N ASN A 52 14.56 -2.63 -2.90
CA ASN A 52 15.65 -3.59 -3.00
C ASN A 52 15.08 -4.96 -3.39
N ARG A 53 15.20 -5.32 -4.67
CA ARG A 53 14.70 -6.61 -5.18
C ARG A 53 15.48 -7.82 -4.67
N ASN A 54 16.77 -7.67 -4.40
CA ASN A 54 17.58 -8.79 -3.89
C ASN A 54 17.16 -9.16 -2.46
N ALA A 55 16.85 -8.17 -1.63
CA ALA A 55 16.35 -8.38 -0.27
C ALA A 55 14.83 -8.62 -0.20
N LEU A 56 14.11 -8.45 -1.32
CA LEU A 56 12.64 -8.45 -1.38
C LEU A 56 12.00 -7.41 -0.44
N VAL A 57 12.55 -6.20 -0.40
CA VAL A 57 12.15 -5.14 0.54
C VAL A 57 11.83 -3.83 -0.18
N ALA A 58 10.77 -3.16 0.27
CA ALA A 58 10.53 -1.75 -0.02
C ALA A 58 10.57 -0.95 1.30
N ILE A 59 11.22 0.19 1.28
CA ILE A 59 11.29 1.14 2.41
C ILE A 59 10.67 2.44 1.94
N ILE A 60 9.69 2.96 2.68
CA ILE A 60 9.05 4.23 2.41
C ILE A 60 9.27 5.15 3.61
N GLU A 61 9.81 6.33 3.34
CA GLU A 61 10.09 7.35 4.34
C GLU A 61 9.27 8.59 4.01
N ALA A 62 8.42 9.04 4.94
CA ALA A 62 7.69 10.29 4.83
C ALA A 62 8.31 11.32 5.77
N ASN A 63 8.90 12.35 5.17
CA ASN A 63 9.54 13.44 5.89
C ASN A 63 8.59 14.64 5.92
N SER A 64 7.66 14.64 6.87
CA SER A 64 6.82 15.81 7.16
C SER A 64 7.05 16.27 8.61
N ALA A 65 7.01 17.59 8.85
CA ALA A 65 7.21 18.15 10.19
C ALA A 65 6.14 17.69 11.20
N GLU A 66 4.94 17.37 10.70
CA GLU A 66 3.80 17.01 11.54
C GLU A 66 3.61 15.50 11.71
N ASN A 67 3.95 14.72 10.68
CA ASN A 67 3.65 13.28 10.60
C ASN A 67 4.83 12.52 9.95
N ALA A 68 6.00 12.55 10.58
CA ALA A 68 7.15 11.79 10.12
C ALA A 68 7.02 10.30 10.48
N TRP A 69 7.21 9.45 9.48
CA TRP A 69 7.15 8.00 9.65
C TRP A 69 8.03 7.29 8.62
N THR A 70 8.41 6.06 8.95
CA THR A 70 9.11 5.15 8.06
C THR A 70 8.41 3.81 8.09
N THR A 71 8.15 3.21 6.94
CA THR A 71 7.63 1.84 6.85
C THR A 71 8.54 0.96 6.00
N VAL A 72 8.80 -0.25 6.49
CA VAL A 72 9.51 -1.33 5.80
C VAL A 72 8.49 -2.38 5.42
N TRP A 73 8.40 -2.69 4.14
CA TRP A 73 7.60 -3.77 3.60
C TRP A 73 8.54 -4.91 3.20
N ASN A 74 8.62 -5.95 4.02
CA ASN A 74 9.45 -7.10 3.76
C ASN A 74 8.62 -8.19 3.07
N TYR A 75 8.69 -8.24 1.75
CA TYR A 75 7.97 -9.22 0.92
C TYR A 75 8.54 -10.63 1.06
N GLY A 76 9.78 -10.78 1.54
CA GLY A 76 10.38 -12.07 1.83
C GLY A 76 9.73 -12.75 3.03
N THR A 77 9.53 -12.02 4.13
CA THR A 77 8.88 -12.54 5.34
C THR A 77 7.37 -12.37 5.35
N GLY A 78 6.82 -11.47 4.51
CA GLY A 78 5.38 -11.18 4.47
C GLY A 78 4.90 -10.29 5.61
N TYR A 79 5.80 -9.50 6.19
CA TYR A 79 5.47 -8.54 7.24
C TYR A 79 5.79 -7.12 6.79
N ILE A 80 5.02 -6.18 7.35
CA ILE A 80 5.35 -4.76 7.31
C ILE A 80 5.70 -4.29 8.73
N ALA A 81 6.55 -3.29 8.81
CA ALA A 81 6.77 -2.55 10.04
C ALA A 81 6.67 -1.05 9.79
N THR A 82 6.06 -0.30 10.69
CA THR A 82 5.96 1.16 10.62
C THR A 82 6.48 1.76 11.91
N LYS A 83 7.49 2.61 11.80
CA LYS A 83 7.96 3.50 12.86
C LYS A 83 7.24 4.84 12.76
N LEU A 84 6.57 5.23 13.84
CA LEU A 84 6.03 6.58 14.00
C LEU A 84 7.03 7.41 14.81
N VAL A 85 7.63 8.43 14.16
CA VAL A 85 8.81 9.11 14.71
C VAL A 85 8.45 9.91 15.96
N ARG A 86 7.33 10.64 15.94
CA ARG A 86 6.90 11.50 17.05
C ARG A 86 6.49 10.70 18.28
N GLU A 87 5.76 9.60 18.08
CA GLU A 87 5.28 8.72 19.14
C GLU A 87 6.38 7.80 19.69
N GLY A 88 7.48 7.64 18.95
CA GLY A 88 8.59 6.77 19.36
C GLY A 88 8.19 5.30 19.46
N VAL A 89 7.25 4.84 18.63
CA VAL A 89 6.78 3.45 18.60
C VAL A 89 6.97 2.83 17.23
N CYS A 90 7.05 1.50 17.21
CA CYS A 90 6.95 0.72 15.98
C CYS A 90 5.73 -0.23 16.02
N TYR A 91 5.08 -0.41 14.88
CA TYR A 91 4.07 -1.44 14.70
C TYR A 91 4.56 -2.46 13.69
N VAL A 92 4.28 -3.74 13.95
CA VAL A 92 4.54 -4.84 13.02
C VAL A 92 3.21 -5.49 12.69
N SER A 93 2.91 -5.67 11.40
CA SER A 93 1.69 -6.33 10.97
C SER A 93 1.92 -7.27 9.78
N PRO A 94 1.06 -8.28 9.60
CA PRO A 94 1.06 -9.10 8.40
C PRO A 94 0.78 -8.24 7.16
N MET A 95 1.45 -8.57 6.05
CA MET A 95 1.25 -7.91 4.77
C MET A 95 0.01 -8.46 4.06
N ASP A 96 -0.97 -7.61 3.77
CA ASP A 96 -2.05 -7.93 2.83
C ASP A 96 -1.52 -7.86 1.40
N ARG A 97 -1.11 -9.00 0.85
CA ARG A 97 -0.57 -9.09 -0.51
C ARG A 97 -1.64 -8.91 -1.61
N VAL A 98 -2.93 -8.92 -1.26
CA VAL A 98 -4.02 -8.68 -2.21
C VAL A 98 -4.18 -7.18 -2.45
N VAL A 99 -4.12 -6.40 -1.38
CA VAL A 99 -4.35 -4.95 -1.44
C VAL A 99 -3.05 -4.19 -1.73
N MET A 100 -1.92 -4.64 -1.15
CA MET A 100 -0.61 -3.99 -1.32
C MET A 100 -0.06 -4.17 -2.74
N PRO A 101 0.61 -3.15 -3.30
CA PRO A 101 1.26 -3.30 -4.59
C PRO A 101 2.41 -4.30 -4.49
N ALA A 102 2.57 -5.10 -5.56
CA ALA A 102 3.70 -6.00 -5.67
C ALA A 102 5.03 -5.23 -5.71
N LEU A 103 6.09 -5.82 -5.17
CA LEU A 103 7.43 -5.22 -5.14
C LEU A 103 7.92 -4.78 -6.53
N ASP A 104 7.58 -5.56 -7.57
CA ASP A 104 8.01 -5.27 -8.94
C ASP A 104 7.28 -4.09 -9.57
N SER A 105 6.07 -3.77 -9.11
CA SER A 105 5.21 -2.74 -9.68
C SER A 105 5.13 -1.46 -8.84
N ILE A 106 5.41 -1.51 -7.53
CA ILE A 106 5.25 -0.37 -6.61
C ILE A 106 5.94 0.90 -7.10
N ALA A 107 7.17 0.81 -7.63
CA ALA A 107 7.90 1.97 -8.12
C ALA A 107 7.22 2.61 -9.34
N VAL A 108 6.71 1.79 -10.27
CA VAL A 108 6.04 2.29 -11.47
C VAL A 108 4.68 2.90 -11.11
N LEU A 109 3.93 2.24 -10.22
CA LEU A 109 2.65 2.75 -9.73
C LEU A 109 2.81 4.10 -9.02
N ALA A 110 3.85 4.25 -8.19
CA ALA A 110 4.13 5.48 -7.47
C ALA A 110 4.53 6.63 -8.41
N GLU A 111 5.29 6.35 -9.48
CA GLU A 111 5.60 7.34 -10.52
C GLU A 111 4.34 7.77 -11.28
N GLN A 112 3.43 6.84 -11.56
CA GLN A 112 2.16 7.13 -12.24
C GLN A 112 1.26 8.04 -11.40
N THR A 113 1.15 7.80 -10.09
CA THR A 113 0.33 8.65 -9.20
C THR A 113 0.90 10.06 -9.03
N ASN A 114 2.23 10.23 -9.07
CA ASN A 114 2.87 11.55 -8.99
C ASN A 114 2.53 12.49 -10.18
N ASN A 115 2.03 11.93 -11.29
CA ASN A 115 1.67 12.69 -12.50
C ASN A 115 0.21 13.13 -12.54
N VAL A 116 -0.64 12.68 -11.59
CA VAL A 116 -2.06 13.05 -11.53
C VAL A 116 -2.24 14.26 -10.63
N LYS A 117 -2.51 15.43 -11.22
CA LYS A 117 -2.87 16.65 -10.47
C LYS A 117 -4.35 16.60 -10.10
N GLY A 118 -4.66 16.36 -8.83
CA GLY A 118 -6.02 16.34 -8.27
C GLY A 118 -6.04 15.84 -6.83
N GLU A 119 -7.17 16.04 -6.13
CA GLU A 119 -7.38 15.52 -4.78
C GLU A 119 -7.27 13.99 -4.80
N SER A 120 -6.22 13.45 -4.17
CA SER A 120 -5.91 12.03 -4.18
C SER A 120 -6.90 11.27 -3.30
N VAL A 121 -7.97 10.75 -3.91
CA VAL A 121 -8.78 9.72 -3.25
C VAL A 121 -7.95 8.44 -3.31
N LEU A 122 -7.36 8.05 -2.17
CA LEU A 122 -6.63 6.80 -2.09
C LEU A 122 -7.54 5.65 -2.54
N PRO A 123 -7.14 4.87 -3.57
CA PRO A 123 -8.03 3.89 -4.19
C PRO A 123 -8.37 2.72 -3.25
N ARG A 124 -7.62 2.57 -2.15
CA ARG A 124 -7.74 1.48 -1.18
C ARG A 124 -7.07 1.86 0.14
N SER A 125 -7.56 1.29 1.25
CA SER A 125 -6.95 1.42 2.57
C SER A 125 -6.97 0.09 3.32
N ILE A 126 -5.92 -0.19 4.09
CA ILE A 126 -5.87 -1.29 5.06
C ILE A 126 -5.95 -0.70 6.45
N ARG A 127 -6.82 -1.26 7.28
CA ARG A 127 -6.93 -0.89 8.69
C ARG A 127 -6.38 -2.00 9.57
N TYR A 128 -5.40 -1.64 10.37
CA TYR A 128 -4.82 -2.49 11.40
C TYR A 128 -5.26 -2.02 12.79
N VAL A 129 -5.61 -2.97 13.63
CA VAL A 129 -5.86 -2.77 15.06
C VAL A 129 -4.61 -3.17 15.82
N VAL A 130 -4.07 -2.24 16.61
CA VAL A 130 -2.85 -2.44 17.39
C VAL A 130 -3.20 -3.21 18.65
N SER A 131 -2.63 -4.40 18.78
CA SER A 131 -2.76 -5.25 19.95
C SER A 131 -2.05 -4.65 21.16
N ARG A 132 -2.53 -5.00 22.35
CA ARG A 132 -1.80 -4.69 23.60
C ARG A 132 -0.51 -5.52 23.74
N ARG A 133 -0.32 -6.54 22.90
CA ARG A 133 0.87 -7.41 22.90
C ARG A 133 2.04 -6.77 22.17
N GLN A 134 3.18 -6.73 22.83
CA GLN A 134 4.44 -6.35 22.19
C GLN A 134 4.94 -7.44 21.24
N ALA A 135 5.54 -7.02 20.13
CA ALA A 135 6.28 -7.88 19.24
C ALA A 135 7.56 -8.34 19.95
N ARG A 136 7.71 -9.64 20.15
CA ARG A 136 8.94 -10.26 20.66
C ARG A 136 9.79 -10.75 19.50
N GLU A 137 11.10 -10.86 19.72
CA GLU A 137 12.04 -11.44 18.74
C GLU A 137 11.95 -10.81 17.34
N LEU A 138 12.19 -9.50 17.23
CA LEU A 138 11.97 -8.73 15.99
C LEU A 138 12.65 -9.31 14.74
N ARG A 139 13.76 -10.06 14.90
CA ARG A 139 14.45 -10.73 13.78
C ARG A 139 13.57 -11.77 13.06
N THR A 140 12.58 -12.34 13.74
CA THR A 140 11.62 -13.28 13.13
C THR A 140 10.80 -12.62 12.02
N TYR A 141 10.61 -11.30 12.07
CA TYR A 141 9.92 -10.53 11.03
C TYR A 141 10.85 -10.08 9.90
N GLY A 142 12.16 -10.25 10.04
CA GLY A 142 13.16 -9.89 9.04
C GLY A 142 14.19 -8.88 9.57
N ASN A 143 15.38 -8.89 8.96
CA ASN A 143 16.51 -8.05 9.39
C ASN A 143 16.22 -6.54 9.20
N ASP A 144 15.51 -6.17 8.14
CA ASP A 144 15.15 -4.78 7.87
C ASP A 144 14.12 -4.24 8.89
N ILE A 145 13.19 -5.10 9.32
CA ILE A 145 12.24 -4.77 10.39
C ILE A 145 12.95 -4.68 11.74
N PHE A 146 13.87 -5.60 12.03
CA PHE A 146 14.73 -5.51 13.20
C PHE A 146 15.51 -4.19 13.20
N ALA A 147 16.13 -3.81 12.08
CA ALA A 147 16.89 -2.59 11.95
C ALA A 147 16.03 -1.33 12.17
N LEU A 148 14.80 -1.32 11.62
CA LEU A 148 13.87 -0.20 11.78
C LEU A 148 13.38 -0.01 13.23
N CYS A 149 13.07 -1.12 13.91
CA CYS A 149 12.29 -1.10 15.16
C CYS A 149 13.12 -1.40 16.42
N SER A 150 14.39 -1.77 16.27
CA SER A 150 15.29 -2.00 17.40
C SER A 150 15.39 -0.77 18.30
N GLY A 151 15.23 -0.96 19.61
CA GLY A 151 15.26 0.10 20.61
C GLY A 151 13.94 0.85 20.80
N LEU A 152 12.86 0.48 20.09
CA LEU A 152 11.54 1.08 20.22
C LEU A 152 10.53 0.10 20.84
N PRO A 153 9.58 0.58 21.67
CA PRO A 153 8.36 -0.17 21.97
C PRO A 153 7.69 -0.61 20.67
N THR A 154 7.63 -1.92 20.45
CA THR A 154 7.10 -2.48 19.21
C THR A 154 5.86 -3.33 19.51
N PHE A 155 4.75 -3.05 18.83
CA PHE A 155 3.48 -3.75 19.03
C PHE A 155 3.05 -4.47 17.77
N ILE A 156 2.33 -5.58 17.94
CA ILE A 156 1.75 -6.31 16.82
C ILE A 156 0.41 -5.68 16.48
N ALA A 157 0.13 -5.53 15.19
CA ALA A 157 -1.17 -5.10 14.70
C ALA A 157 -1.74 -6.13 13.71
N PHE A 158 -3.05 -6.32 13.76
CA PHE A 158 -3.77 -7.27 12.91
C PHE A 158 -4.80 -6.52 12.08
N GLU A 159 -5.11 -7.02 10.89
CA GLU A 159 -6.15 -6.40 10.07
C GLU A 159 -7.48 -6.41 10.83
N GLU A 160 -8.28 -5.34 10.70
CA GLU A 160 -9.59 -5.23 11.36
C GLU A 160 -10.50 -6.44 11.06
N SER A 161 -10.40 -6.98 9.84
CA SER A 161 -11.14 -8.17 9.39
C SER A 161 -10.72 -9.45 10.11
N GLN A 162 -9.58 -9.47 10.80
CA GLN A 162 -9.03 -10.62 11.51
C GLN A 162 -9.35 -10.52 13.02
N PRO A 163 -10.06 -11.50 13.60
CA PRO A 163 -10.32 -11.51 15.04
C PRO A 163 -9.04 -11.78 15.84
N GLU A 164 -8.74 -10.97 16.86
CA GLU A 164 -7.76 -11.34 17.89
C GLU A 164 -8.40 -12.36 18.85
N GLY A 165 -7.99 -13.62 18.78
CA GLY A 165 -8.42 -14.65 19.73
C GLY A 165 -9.93 -14.94 19.72
N GLY A 166 -10.62 -14.69 18.60
CA GLY A 166 -12.04 -14.99 18.42
C GLY A 166 -13.02 -13.93 18.92
N ASN A 167 -12.54 -12.80 19.46
CA ASN A 167 -13.39 -11.70 19.92
C ASN A 167 -13.30 -10.48 18.99
N GLN A 168 -14.43 -9.79 18.81
CA GLN A 168 -14.46 -8.48 18.15
C GLN A 168 -13.64 -7.46 18.95
N ILE A 169 -12.67 -6.82 18.29
CA ILE A 169 -11.79 -5.87 18.96
C ILE A 169 -12.49 -4.51 18.96
N PHE A 170 -12.80 -4.01 20.16
CA PHE A 170 -13.34 -2.66 20.32
C PHE A 170 -12.19 -1.66 20.35
N TYR A 171 -12.18 -0.75 19.38
CA TYR A 171 -11.25 0.36 19.31
C TYR A 171 -11.99 1.62 18.90
N ASN A 172 -11.47 2.79 19.28
CA ASN A 172 -12.07 4.05 18.86
C ASN A 172 -11.69 4.30 17.39
N GLN A 173 -12.68 4.27 16.49
CA GLN A 173 -12.48 4.50 15.06
C GLN A 173 -11.94 5.91 14.76
N ASP A 174 -12.19 6.88 15.65
CA ASP A 174 -11.67 8.25 15.54
C ASP A 174 -10.24 8.40 16.08
N ALA A 175 -9.62 7.31 16.57
CA ALA A 175 -8.28 7.30 17.18
C ALA A 175 -7.26 6.49 16.37
N CYS A 176 -7.36 6.54 15.04
CA CYS A 176 -6.44 5.85 14.12
C CYS A 176 -5.38 6.81 13.57
N TYR A 177 -4.12 6.33 13.51
CA TYR A 177 -3.06 7.03 12.81
C TYR A 177 -3.06 6.60 11.33
N ARG A 178 -3.32 7.55 10.42
CA ARG A 178 -3.40 7.27 8.98
C ARG A 178 -2.09 7.65 8.27
N LEU A 179 -1.58 6.71 7.51
CA LEU A 179 -0.49 6.88 6.56
C LEU A 179 -1.09 6.93 5.16
N ASP A 180 -0.84 8.00 4.42
CA ASP A 180 -0.96 7.98 2.97
C ASP A 180 0.37 7.49 2.41
N VAL A 181 0.43 6.29 1.84
CA VAL A 181 1.66 5.74 1.28
C VAL A 181 1.67 5.94 -0.23
N LEU A 182 2.55 6.83 -0.69
CA LEU A 182 2.86 7.11 -2.10
C LEU A 182 1.65 7.52 -2.98
N ASN A 183 0.56 8.03 -2.40
CA ASN A 183 -0.74 8.21 -3.05
C ASN A 183 -1.35 6.90 -3.60
N LEU A 184 -0.89 5.74 -3.12
CA LEU A 184 -1.31 4.42 -3.60
C LEU A 184 -2.22 3.68 -2.61
N LEU A 185 -1.93 3.83 -1.33
CA LEU A 185 -2.52 3.00 -0.28
C LEU A 185 -2.62 3.78 1.02
N GLY A 186 -3.80 3.77 1.63
CA GLY A 186 -3.95 4.16 3.02
C GLY A 186 -3.56 3.01 3.95
N ILE A 187 -2.74 3.27 4.96
CA ILE A 187 -2.53 2.34 6.08
C ILE A 187 -2.97 3.03 7.37
N GLU A 188 -3.92 2.45 8.08
CA GLU A 188 -4.46 2.99 9.32
C GLU A 188 -4.06 2.09 10.49
N TYR A 189 -3.47 2.67 11.54
CA TYR A 189 -3.19 1.98 12.79
C TYR A 189 -4.07 2.53 13.90
N CYS A 190 -5.03 1.72 14.33
CA CYS A 190 -6.00 2.07 15.37
C CYS A 190 -5.60 1.44 16.70
N ARG A 191 -5.44 2.24 17.75
CA ARG A 191 -5.14 1.69 19.08
C ARG A 191 -6.44 1.31 19.77
N ALA A 192 -6.46 0.13 20.41
CA ALA A 192 -7.56 -0.24 21.29
C ALA A 192 -7.77 0.84 22.35
N GLY A 193 -9.02 1.29 22.52
CA GLY A 193 -9.36 2.27 23.55
C GLY A 193 -9.06 1.73 24.95
N LYS A 194 -8.77 2.63 25.89
CA LYS A 194 -8.95 2.28 27.31
C LYS A 194 -10.46 2.12 27.50
N VAL A 195 -10.92 0.90 27.75
CA VAL A 195 -12.20 0.66 28.43
C VAL A 195 -12.01 1.01 29.90
#